data_AF-H1KQ97-F1
#
_entry.id   AF-H1KQ97-F1
#
_cell.length_a   1.000
_cell.length_b   1.000
_cell.length_c   1.000
_cell.angle_alpha   90.00
_cell.angle_beta   90.00
_cell.angle_gamma   90.00
#
_symmetry.space_group_name_H-M   'P 1'
#
loop_
_entity.id
_entity.type
_entity.pdbx_description
1 polymer ?
#
loop_
_entity_poly.entity_id
_entity_poly.type
_entity_poly.pdbx_seq_one_letter_code
_entity_poly.pdbx_strand_id
1 'polypeptide(L)'
;AAPLVLGSRATFALGAFGGHATGVLKAGDVLHLGEAPEVTAAPPEPAPLTQDWEIGVVYGPHGAPDFFQEADIADLFSASYEVHFNSARTGVRLIGPTPRWARSDGGEAGLHPSNLHDNAYAVGAIDFTGDMPILLGPDGPSLGGFVCPAVIARNELWKMGQLRPGDTVRFRPVARPEDALAAPALIGGAGVGAGSPILARDETGPVPVAYRRQGDDNLLVEYGPMALDIGLRLRVHLLAEAVRAARLPGLTDLTPGIRSLQIHYDGTALPRHRLLGSLREIEAGLPAEAVSVPSRTVHLPLSWNDPQAELAMRKYQELVRPNAPWCPSNIEFIRRINGLPDEAAVRSIIFDASYLVMGLGDVYLGAPVATPVDPRHRLVTTKYNPARTWTPENAVGIGGAYMCIYGMEGPGGYQLFGRTIQVWNTWRTTREFVPGHPWLLRPFDRIRFFPVSHDELTEARAAFPHGAYPIRIEDGTFSYAEHRRMLAGNAAEIEQAGARQRAAFAAERERWKAEGLDSFVADEAVAAEAAEIPPGCEGVPTTVPGNVWKVLVGAGETVAAGQTVAILESMKMEVAVTAPVGGRVREIRAQPGRTLRGGDLVAILET
;
A
#
# COMPACT_ATOMS: atom_id res chain seq x y z
N ALA A 1 26.81 15.98 -11.52
CA ALA A 1 25.37 15.86 -11.18
C ALA A 1 24.93 14.39 -11.23
N ALA A 2 24.05 13.97 -10.32
CA ALA A 2 23.46 12.62 -10.35
C ALA A 2 22.69 12.34 -11.67
N PRO A 3 22.65 11.08 -12.15
CA PRO A 3 21.91 10.72 -13.35
C PRO A 3 20.40 10.89 -13.16
N LEU A 4 19.69 11.17 -14.25
CA LEU A 4 18.22 11.17 -14.26
C LEU A 4 17.72 9.73 -14.37
N VAL A 5 16.81 9.35 -13.49
CA VAL A 5 16.06 8.10 -13.55
C VAL A 5 14.58 8.47 -13.60
N LEU A 6 13.88 8.02 -14.64
CA LEU A 6 12.47 8.36 -14.90
C LEU A 6 12.20 9.88 -14.82
N GLY A 7 13.12 10.70 -15.34
CA GLY A 7 12.98 12.15 -15.39
C GLY A 7 13.34 12.90 -14.09
N SER A 8 13.72 12.20 -13.02
CA SER A 8 14.05 12.81 -11.72
C SER A 8 15.44 12.40 -11.21
N ARG A 9 16.00 13.19 -10.28
CA ARG A 9 17.21 12.84 -9.50
C ARG A 9 16.89 12.41 -8.07
N ALA A 10 15.61 12.40 -7.69
CA ALA A 10 15.20 11.97 -6.35
C ALA A 10 15.58 10.51 -6.11
N THR A 11 15.98 10.19 -4.88
CA THR A 11 16.27 8.81 -4.46
C THR A 11 14.98 8.16 -3.98
N PHE A 12 14.60 7.03 -4.57
CA PHE A 12 13.63 6.10 -3.99
C PHE A 12 14.40 4.93 -3.40
N ALA A 13 14.70 5.02 -2.09
CA ALA A 13 15.60 4.08 -1.42
C ALA A 13 15.05 2.65 -1.40
N LEU A 14 13.74 2.51 -1.21
CA LEU A 14 13.04 1.24 -1.23
C LEU A 14 13.15 0.53 -2.59
N GLY A 15 12.93 1.24 -3.68
CA GLY A 15 13.13 0.70 -5.04
C GLY A 15 14.59 0.61 -5.47
N ALA A 16 15.51 1.03 -4.62
CA ALA A 16 16.95 1.09 -4.88
C ALA A 16 17.29 1.80 -6.20
N PHE A 17 16.76 3.00 -6.45
CA PHE A 17 17.11 3.80 -7.64
C PHE A 17 17.02 5.31 -7.43
N GLY A 18 17.61 6.05 -8.39
CA GLY A 18 17.76 7.50 -8.32
C GLY A 18 18.91 7.95 -7.41
N GLY A 19 19.12 9.26 -7.31
CA GLY A 19 20.18 9.84 -6.49
C GLY A 19 21.60 9.51 -6.95
N HIS A 20 22.54 9.52 -5.99
CA HIS A 20 23.97 9.35 -6.24
C HIS A 20 24.43 7.90 -6.39
N ALA A 21 23.78 6.96 -5.69
CA ALA A 21 24.25 5.56 -5.60
C ALA A 21 23.11 4.57 -5.25
N THR A 22 21.94 4.70 -5.89
CA THR A 22 20.77 3.81 -5.68
C THR A 22 20.17 3.81 -4.27
N GLY A 23 20.66 4.64 -3.34
CA GLY A 23 20.21 4.63 -1.94
C GLY A 23 20.73 5.81 -1.12
N VAL A 24 20.66 5.65 0.20
CA VAL A 24 21.19 6.62 1.18
C VAL A 24 22.71 6.75 1.08
N LEU A 25 23.23 7.95 1.39
CA LEU A 25 24.68 8.20 1.39
C LEU A 25 25.40 7.28 2.37
N LYS A 26 26.59 6.84 1.97
CA LYS A 26 27.48 5.99 2.76
C LYS A 26 28.81 6.71 3.00
N ALA A 27 29.49 6.34 4.08
CA ALA A 27 30.83 6.85 4.35
C ALA A 27 31.77 6.51 3.17
N GLY A 28 32.44 7.52 2.63
CA GLY A 28 33.32 7.40 1.45
C GLY A 28 32.67 7.77 0.12
N ASP A 29 31.36 8.04 0.07
CA ASP A 29 30.70 8.53 -1.14
C ASP A 29 31.27 9.90 -1.59
N VAL A 30 31.44 10.07 -2.90
CA VAL A 30 32.01 11.29 -3.50
C VAL A 30 31.00 11.96 -4.43
N LEU A 31 30.39 13.04 -3.96
CA LEU A 31 29.38 13.80 -4.71
C LEU A 31 30.02 14.89 -5.58
N HIS A 32 29.74 14.85 -6.88
CA HIS A 32 30.11 15.93 -7.79
C HIS A 32 29.02 17.00 -7.85
N LEU A 33 29.39 18.25 -7.52
CA LEU A 33 28.55 19.42 -7.70
C LEU A 33 28.19 19.60 -9.18
N GLY A 34 26.96 20.03 -9.45
CA GLY A 34 26.56 20.47 -10.79
C GLY A 34 26.78 21.98 -10.95
N GLU A 35 26.70 22.47 -12.18
CA GLU A 35 26.53 23.90 -12.43
C GLU A 35 25.18 24.34 -11.86
N ALA A 36 25.20 25.29 -10.93
CA ALA A 36 24.00 25.89 -10.37
C ALA A 36 23.93 27.35 -10.82
N PRO A 37 22.76 27.86 -11.25
CA PRO A 37 22.58 29.29 -11.39
C PRO A 37 22.81 29.96 -10.04
N GLU A 38 23.44 31.13 -10.05
CA GLU A 38 23.66 31.92 -8.84
C GLU A 38 22.30 32.32 -8.25
N VAL A 39 21.94 31.74 -7.10
CA VAL A 39 20.68 32.05 -6.42
C VAL A 39 20.91 33.33 -5.61
N THR A 40 20.40 34.45 -6.12
CA THR A 40 20.49 35.76 -5.46
C THR A 40 19.39 36.00 -4.41
N ALA A 41 18.49 35.04 -4.22
CA ALA A 41 17.43 35.15 -3.22
C ALA A 41 18.01 34.91 -1.82
N ALA A 42 17.62 35.75 -0.86
CA ALA A 42 17.92 35.51 0.54
C ALA A 42 17.30 34.17 0.98
N PRO A 43 18.01 33.35 1.79
CA PRO A 43 17.43 32.13 2.31
C PRO A 43 16.19 32.48 3.15
N PRO A 44 15.09 31.70 3.03
CA PRO A 44 13.93 31.92 3.87
C PRO A 44 14.31 31.74 5.35
N GLU A 45 13.61 32.45 6.24
CA GLU A 45 13.76 32.21 7.67
C GLU A 45 13.43 30.74 8.00
N PRO A 46 14.23 30.06 8.86
CA PRO A 46 13.94 28.69 9.26
C PRO A 46 12.56 28.60 9.90
N ALA A 47 11.77 27.60 9.49
CA ALA A 47 10.48 27.35 10.10
C ALA A 47 10.66 26.89 11.58
N PRO A 48 9.81 27.33 12.51
CA PRO A 48 9.91 26.91 13.91
C PRO A 48 9.61 25.41 14.02
N LEU A 49 10.50 24.67 14.69
CA LEU A 49 10.29 23.27 15.01
C LEU A 49 9.67 23.14 16.41
N THR A 50 8.75 22.19 16.56
CA THR A 50 8.01 21.94 17.80
C THR A 50 7.87 20.43 18.01
N GLN A 51 7.40 20.03 19.18
CA GLN A 51 6.92 18.67 19.45
C GLN A 51 5.38 18.60 19.41
N ASP A 52 4.70 19.75 19.48
CA ASP A 52 3.25 19.89 19.40
C ASP A 52 2.88 20.60 18.09
N TRP A 53 2.42 19.83 17.12
CA TRP A 53 2.14 20.30 15.76
C TRP A 53 0.64 20.50 15.52
N GLU A 54 0.28 21.64 14.94
CA GLU A 54 -0.98 21.80 14.21
C GLU A 54 -0.72 21.71 12.71
N ILE A 55 -1.44 20.80 12.03
CA ILE A 55 -1.30 20.57 10.60
C ILE A 55 -2.62 20.90 9.90
N GLY A 56 -2.57 21.82 8.94
CA GLY A 56 -3.71 22.18 8.10
C GLY A 56 -4.04 21.07 7.09
N VAL A 57 -5.31 20.69 7.00
CA VAL A 57 -5.77 19.62 6.09
C VAL A 57 -7.02 20.02 5.30
N VAL A 58 -7.13 19.50 4.09
CA VAL A 58 -8.30 19.63 3.22
C VAL A 58 -9.16 18.39 3.37
N TYR A 59 -10.43 18.59 3.71
CA TYR A 59 -11.39 17.51 3.96
C TYR A 59 -11.76 16.73 2.68
N GLY A 60 -11.78 15.40 2.77
CA GLY A 60 -12.01 14.46 1.67
C GLY A 60 -10.81 13.55 1.36
N PRO A 61 -10.99 12.50 0.54
CA PRO A 61 -12.20 12.20 -0.24
C PRO A 61 -13.27 11.40 0.50
N HIS A 62 -12.90 10.62 1.52
CA HIS A 62 -13.77 9.61 2.12
C HIS A 62 -14.36 10.03 3.46
N GLY A 63 -14.28 11.31 3.85
CA GLY A 63 -14.81 11.76 5.15
C GLY A 63 -16.35 11.79 5.24
N ALA A 64 -17.05 11.63 4.12
CA ALA A 64 -18.52 11.66 4.10
C ALA A 64 -19.16 10.47 4.87
N PRO A 65 -20.47 10.55 5.18
CA PRO A 65 -21.19 9.53 5.95
C PRO A 65 -21.33 8.15 5.30
N ASP A 66 -20.81 7.97 4.09
CA ASP A 66 -20.69 6.66 3.46
C ASP A 66 -19.58 5.81 4.08
N PHE A 67 -18.61 6.43 4.78
CA PHE A 67 -17.51 5.71 5.44
C PHE A 67 -17.35 6.04 6.91
N PHE A 68 -17.44 7.31 7.30
CA PHE A 68 -17.25 7.77 8.69
C PHE A 68 -18.53 8.35 9.25
N GLN A 69 -18.79 8.14 10.54
CA GLN A 69 -19.88 8.86 11.21
C GLN A 69 -19.47 10.33 11.39
N GLU A 70 -20.43 11.25 11.51
CA GLU A 70 -20.13 12.67 11.77
C GLU A 70 -19.29 12.86 13.05
N ALA A 71 -19.55 12.05 14.07
CA ALA A 71 -18.79 12.06 15.30
C ALA A 71 -17.33 11.59 15.09
N ASP A 72 -17.06 10.65 14.18
CA ASP A 72 -15.70 10.21 13.87
C ASP A 72 -14.89 11.34 13.22
N ILE A 73 -15.55 12.17 12.39
CA ILE A 73 -14.94 13.36 11.81
C ILE A 73 -14.72 14.46 12.86
N ALA A 74 -15.62 14.59 13.83
CA ALA A 74 -15.40 15.50 14.95
C ALA A 74 -14.20 15.07 15.81
N ASP A 75 -14.07 13.77 16.08
CA ASP A 75 -12.92 13.21 16.80
C ASP A 75 -11.62 13.39 16.00
N LEU A 76 -11.66 13.23 14.67
CA LEU A 76 -10.51 13.48 13.77
C LEU A 76 -9.89 14.87 13.99
N PHE A 77 -10.72 15.91 14.14
CA PHE A 77 -10.27 17.29 14.24
C PHE A 77 -10.09 17.79 15.69
N SER A 78 -10.61 17.08 16.69
CA SER A 78 -10.47 17.47 18.10
C SER A 78 -9.40 16.68 18.84
N ALA A 79 -9.07 15.47 18.40
CA ALA A 79 -8.09 14.62 19.05
C ALA A 79 -6.64 15.08 18.84
N SER A 80 -5.80 14.74 19.81
CA SER A 80 -4.34 14.77 19.70
C SER A 80 -3.85 13.38 19.30
N TYR A 81 -3.04 13.30 18.26
CA TYR A 81 -2.43 12.07 17.77
C TYR A 81 -0.96 12.03 18.17
N GLU A 82 -0.46 10.87 18.59
CA GLU A 82 0.97 10.66 18.83
C GLU A 82 1.63 10.04 17.59
N VAL A 83 2.81 10.52 17.21
CA VAL A 83 3.59 9.93 16.12
C VAL A 83 4.21 8.61 16.58
N HIS A 84 3.81 7.53 15.93
CA HIS A 84 4.31 6.19 16.22
C HIS A 84 5.72 5.97 15.64
N PHE A 85 6.54 5.16 16.31
CA PHE A 85 7.94 4.91 15.91
C PHE A 85 8.11 4.26 14.53
N ASN A 86 7.10 3.48 14.10
CA ASN A 86 7.08 2.82 12.79
C ASN A 86 6.67 3.79 11.66
N SER A 87 7.45 4.88 11.52
CA SER A 87 7.25 5.98 10.58
C SER A 87 8.49 6.16 9.70
N ALA A 88 8.29 6.45 8.41
CA ALA A 88 9.35 6.63 7.43
C ALA A 88 8.87 7.49 6.24
N ARG A 89 9.69 7.64 5.19
CA ARG A 89 9.31 8.35 3.96
C ARG A 89 8.09 7.76 3.23
N THR A 90 7.78 6.48 3.49
CA THR A 90 6.54 5.82 3.01
C THR A 90 5.28 6.35 3.68
N GLY A 91 5.42 6.87 4.90
CA GLY A 91 4.36 7.49 5.66
C GLY A 91 4.64 7.53 7.16
N VAL A 92 3.94 8.44 7.84
CA VAL A 92 4.06 8.70 9.28
C VAL A 92 2.86 8.12 9.99
N ARG A 93 3.08 7.05 10.76
CA ARG A 93 2.04 6.33 11.51
C ARG A 93 1.63 7.15 12.73
N LEU A 94 0.35 7.16 13.04
CA LEU A 94 -0.22 7.90 14.16
C LEU A 94 -0.98 6.97 15.10
N ILE A 95 -0.91 7.26 16.40
CA ILE A 95 -1.72 6.66 17.47
C ILE A 95 -2.78 7.68 17.84
N GLY A 96 -4.04 7.27 17.87
CA GLY A 96 -5.17 8.17 18.13
C GLY A 96 -6.49 7.42 18.29
N PRO A 97 -7.62 8.13 18.30
CA PRO A 97 -8.93 7.52 18.48
C PRO A 97 -9.27 6.54 17.35
N THR A 98 -9.90 5.42 17.72
CA THR A 98 -10.45 4.44 16.79
C THR A 98 -11.79 4.93 16.22
N PRO A 99 -12.00 4.94 14.90
CA PRO A 99 -13.28 5.30 14.30
C PRO A 99 -14.39 4.30 14.65
N ARG A 100 -15.64 4.78 14.76
CA ARG A 100 -16.83 3.92 14.95
C ARG A 100 -17.38 3.35 13.64
N TRP A 101 -17.02 3.95 12.51
CA TRP A 101 -17.40 3.55 11.15
C TRP A 101 -18.90 3.70 10.83
N ALA A 102 -19.21 4.15 9.62
CA ALA A 102 -20.60 4.24 9.14
C ALA A 102 -21.15 2.92 8.58
N ARG A 103 -20.31 1.88 8.48
CA ARG A 103 -20.61 0.58 7.89
C ARG A 103 -20.00 -0.56 8.69
N SER A 104 -20.54 -1.76 8.53
CA SER A 104 -20.11 -2.96 9.25
C SER A 104 -18.89 -3.66 8.67
N ASP A 105 -18.63 -3.48 7.37
CA ASP A 105 -17.50 -4.08 6.64
C ASP A 105 -17.29 -3.38 5.28
N GLY A 106 -16.23 -3.76 4.57
CA GLY A 106 -15.90 -3.28 3.22
C GLY A 106 -16.35 -4.19 2.08
N GLY A 107 -17.18 -5.20 2.35
CA GLY A 107 -17.66 -6.16 1.34
C GLY A 107 -16.54 -6.95 0.65
N GLU A 108 -16.60 -7.05 -0.68
CA GLU A 108 -15.62 -7.79 -1.51
C GLU A 108 -14.20 -7.19 -1.47
N ALA A 109 -14.07 -5.93 -1.05
CA ALA A 109 -12.77 -5.26 -0.93
C ALA A 109 -12.00 -5.62 0.35
N GLY A 110 -12.69 -6.20 1.34
CA GLY A 110 -12.11 -6.60 2.62
C GLY A 110 -13.10 -6.45 3.77
N LEU A 111 -12.82 -7.15 4.87
CA LEU A 111 -13.75 -7.25 6.00
C LEU A 111 -13.76 -6.05 6.92
N HIS A 112 -12.69 -5.26 6.92
CA HIS A 112 -12.63 -4.09 7.79
C HIS A 112 -13.51 -2.98 7.21
N PRO A 113 -14.29 -2.25 8.01
CA PRO A 113 -15.06 -1.08 7.57
C PRO A 113 -14.24 0.05 6.95
N SER A 114 -12.91 0.01 7.02
CA SER A 114 -12.07 0.96 6.29
C SER A 114 -11.74 0.50 4.87
N ASN A 115 -12.02 -0.76 4.51
CA ASN A 115 -11.65 -1.33 3.22
C ASN A 115 -12.49 -0.81 2.05
N LEU A 116 -11.85 -0.37 0.98
CA LEU A 116 -12.50 0.01 -0.28
C LEU A 116 -11.80 -0.69 -1.46
N HIS A 117 -12.48 -0.78 -2.60
CA HIS A 117 -11.82 -1.29 -3.81
C HIS A 117 -10.71 -0.33 -4.22
N ASP A 118 -9.50 -0.88 -4.37
CA ASP A 118 -8.26 -0.12 -4.39
C ASP A 118 -8.32 1.10 -5.32
N ASN A 119 -8.00 2.27 -4.76
CA ASN A 119 -7.98 3.56 -5.45
C ASN A 119 -6.66 4.29 -5.22
N ALA A 120 -6.45 5.35 -5.99
CA ALA A 120 -5.22 6.12 -5.93
C ALA A 120 -5.26 7.13 -4.78
N TYR A 121 -4.17 7.23 -4.05
CA TYR A 121 -3.99 8.14 -2.93
C TYR A 121 -3.30 9.44 -3.32
N ALA A 122 -3.55 10.50 -2.56
CA ALA A 122 -2.75 11.72 -2.64
C ALA A 122 -1.63 11.68 -1.61
N VAL A 123 -0.47 12.27 -1.93
CA VAL A 123 0.59 12.48 -0.94
C VAL A 123 0.05 13.38 0.18
N GLY A 124 0.28 12.97 1.42
CA GLY A 124 -0.26 13.61 2.62
C GLY A 124 -1.69 13.18 2.98
N ALA A 125 -2.29 12.22 2.27
CA ALA A 125 -3.57 11.64 2.68
C ALA A 125 -3.44 10.99 4.07
N ILE A 126 -4.44 11.21 4.92
CA ILE A 126 -4.60 10.51 6.19
C ILE A 126 -5.30 9.20 5.86
N ASP A 127 -4.55 8.10 5.77
CA ASP A 127 -5.06 6.79 5.36
C ASP A 127 -5.34 5.92 6.59
N PHE A 128 -6.54 5.34 6.69
CA PHE A 128 -6.93 4.48 7.80
C PHE A 128 -6.72 3.00 7.46
N THR A 129 -5.49 2.52 7.68
CA THR A 129 -5.13 1.11 7.48
C THR A 129 -5.69 0.25 8.62
N GLY A 130 -6.96 -0.10 8.52
CA GLY A 130 -7.73 -0.60 9.66
C GLY A 130 -8.21 0.56 10.52
N ASP A 131 -7.99 0.47 11.83
CA ASP A 131 -8.36 1.50 12.82
C ASP A 131 -7.27 2.54 13.09
N MET A 132 -6.05 2.31 12.60
CA MET A 132 -4.91 3.20 12.84
C MET A 132 -4.61 4.09 11.62
N PRO A 133 -4.51 5.41 11.79
CA PRO A 133 -4.16 6.32 10.71
C PRO A 133 -2.66 6.34 10.38
N ILE A 134 -2.34 6.61 9.12
CA ILE A 134 -0.99 6.92 8.62
C ILE A 134 -1.06 8.08 7.63
N LEU A 135 -0.16 9.06 7.79
CA LEU A 135 0.04 10.12 6.80
C LEU A 135 0.86 9.54 5.64
N LEU A 136 0.31 9.47 4.43
CA LEU A 136 1.02 8.90 3.29
C LEU A 136 2.15 9.83 2.81
N GLY A 137 3.38 9.31 2.83
CA GLY A 137 4.57 10.07 2.49
C GLY A 137 4.86 10.10 0.98
N PRO A 138 5.90 10.83 0.55
CA PRO A 138 6.29 10.92 -0.86
C PRO A 138 6.80 9.59 -1.45
N ASP A 139 7.30 8.69 -0.62
CA ASP A 139 7.67 7.32 -1.02
C ASP A 139 6.55 6.31 -0.69
N GLY A 140 5.34 6.81 -0.44
CA GLY A 140 4.18 6.01 -0.03
C GLY A 140 3.52 5.23 -1.16
N PRO A 141 2.56 4.36 -0.82
CA PRO A 141 1.79 3.60 -1.80
C PRO A 141 1.01 4.53 -2.74
N SER A 142 0.95 4.17 -4.02
CA SER A 142 0.13 4.89 -5.00
C SER A 142 -1.33 4.41 -4.98
N LEU A 143 -1.56 3.10 -5.16
CA LEU A 143 -2.87 2.48 -5.02
C LEU A 143 -2.97 1.77 -3.66
N GLY A 144 -4.15 1.81 -3.06
CA GLY A 144 -4.48 0.97 -1.92
C GLY A 144 -5.97 0.94 -1.60
N GLY A 145 -6.33 0.04 -0.70
CA GLY A 145 -7.71 -0.34 -0.43
C GLY A 145 -8.26 0.16 0.90
N PHE A 146 -7.92 1.38 1.31
CA PHE A 146 -8.35 1.98 2.58
C PHE A 146 -8.88 3.41 2.40
N VAL A 147 -9.79 3.83 3.28
CA VAL A 147 -10.40 5.16 3.24
C VAL A 147 -9.47 6.23 3.78
N CYS A 148 -9.68 7.47 3.30
CA CYS A 148 -8.91 8.65 3.69
C CYS A 148 -9.87 9.83 3.93
N PRO A 149 -10.08 10.29 5.17
CA PRO A 149 -11.04 11.36 5.44
C PRO A 149 -10.53 12.76 5.11
N ALA A 150 -9.21 12.97 5.05
CA ALA A 150 -8.60 14.27 4.72
C ALA A 150 -7.19 14.11 4.13
N VAL A 151 -6.70 15.17 3.48
CA VAL A 151 -5.34 15.27 2.90
C VAL A 151 -4.65 16.51 3.43
N ILE A 152 -3.39 16.41 3.85
CA ILE A 152 -2.60 17.57 4.26
C ILE A 152 -2.56 18.61 3.14
N ALA A 153 -2.79 19.87 3.52
CA ALA A 153 -2.74 20.99 2.61
C ALA A 153 -1.36 21.14 1.96
N ARG A 154 -1.31 21.57 0.69
CA ARG A 154 -0.06 21.70 -0.09
C ARG A 154 1.01 22.51 0.65
N ASN A 155 0.61 23.64 1.24
CA ASN A 155 1.50 24.53 1.99
C ASN A 155 1.86 24.04 3.40
N GLU A 156 1.26 22.94 3.85
CA GLU A 156 1.46 22.32 5.17
C GLU A 156 2.24 21.01 5.09
N LEU A 157 2.39 20.42 3.88
CA LEU A 157 3.07 19.12 3.65
C LEU A 157 4.48 19.04 4.24
N TRP A 158 5.21 20.16 4.31
CA TRP A 158 6.56 20.20 4.87
C TRP A 158 6.60 19.78 6.35
N LYS A 159 5.53 20.04 7.12
CA LYS A 159 5.43 19.69 8.55
C LYS A 159 5.52 18.19 8.76
N MET A 160 4.89 17.40 7.87
CA MET A 160 4.97 15.93 7.92
C MET A 160 6.42 15.44 7.86
N GLY A 161 7.29 16.12 7.11
CA GLY A 161 8.71 15.78 7.00
C GLY A 161 9.54 16.12 8.24
N GLN A 162 8.97 16.83 9.22
CA GLN A 162 9.63 17.19 10.48
C GLN A 162 9.15 16.37 11.68
N LEU A 163 8.10 15.56 11.52
CA LEU A 163 7.54 14.74 12.59
C LEU A 163 8.53 13.67 13.05
N ARG A 164 8.64 13.50 14.37
CA ARG A 164 9.46 12.47 15.02
C ARG A 164 8.59 11.59 15.93
N PRO A 165 8.98 10.34 16.18
CA PRO A 165 8.30 9.49 17.15
C PRO A 165 8.12 10.19 18.49
N GLY A 166 6.90 10.17 19.03
CA GLY A 166 6.50 10.86 20.27
C GLY A 166 6.03 12.30 20.09
N ASP A 167 6.21 12.92 18.92
CA ASP A 167 5.59 14.22 18.64
C ASP A 167 4.06 14.09 18.67
N THR A 168 3.37 15.16 19.07
CA THR A 168 1.91 15.26 19.08
C THR A 168 1.41 16.07 17.88
N VAL A 169 0.34 15.61 17.23
CA VAL A 169 -0.25 16.23 16.04
C VAL A 169 -1.75 16.48 16.25
N ARG A 170 -2.23 17.67 15.90
CA ARG A 170 -3.66 17.98 15.74
C ARG A 170 -3.95 18.45 14.32
N PHE A 171 -5.05 17.98 13.76
CA PHE A 171 -5.48 18.38 12.42
C PHE A 171 -6.47 19.53 12.47
N ARG A 172 -6.23 20.54 11.64
CA ARG A 172 -7.14 21.68 11.50
C ARG A 172 -7.66 21.74 10.06
N PRO A 173 -8.99 21.72 9.85
CA PRO A 173 -9.53 21.90 8.50
C PRO A 173 -9.19 23.31 8.00
N VAL A 174 -8.67 23.41 6.77
CA VAL A 174 -8.33 24.70 6.16
C VAL A 174 -9.37 25.11 5.14
N ALA A 175 -9.69 26.41 5.12
CA ALA A 175 -10.47 27.02 4.05
C ALA A 175 -9.60 27.33 2.84
N ARG A 176 -10.22 27.35 1.66
CA ARG A 176 -9.65 27.86 0.41
C ARG A 176 -10.55 28.97 -0.13
N PRO A 177 -10.30 30.23 0.22
CA PRO A 177 -11.10 31.36 -0.28
C PRO A 177 -11.23 31.39 -1.81
N GLU A 178 -10.16 31.02 -2.51
CA GLU A 178 -10.06 30.92 -3.97
C GLU A 178 -10.81 29.72 -4.57
N ASP A 179 -11.28 28.80 -3.74
CA ASP A 179 -12.01 27.61 -4.14
C ASP A 179 -13.24 27.44 -3.26
N ALA A 180 -14.36 28.01 -3.73
CA ALA A 180 -15.64 27.95 -3.03
C ALA A 180 -16.14 26.51 -2.78
N LEU A 181 -15.65 25.53 -3.55
CA LEU A 181 -15.94 24.11 -3.34
C LEU A 181 -15.01 23.46 -2.32
N ALA A 182 -13.98 24.15 -1.87
CA ALA A 182 -13.07 23.78 -0.79
C ALA A 182 -13.25 24.57 0.52
N ALA A 183 -14.44 25.15 0.74
CA ALA A 183 -14.81 25.60 2.08
C ALA A 183 -14.67 24.42 3.07
N PRO A 184 -14.20 24.67 4.31
CA PRO A 184 -14.22 23.65 5.35
C PRO A 184 -15.68 23.46 5.76
N ALA A 185 -16.19 22.22 5.72
CA ALA A 185 -17.42 21.92 6.43
C ALA A 185 -17.15 22.13 7.92
N LEU A 186 -17.56 23.29 8.46
CA LEU A 186 -17.85 23.36 9.88
C LEU A 186 -19.06 22.45 10.07
N ILE A 187 -18.81 21.30 10.71
CA ILE A 187 -19.74 20.26 11.17
C ILE A 187 -21.20 20.76 11.11
N GLY A 188 -21.94 20.33 10.09
CA GLY A 188 -23.29 20.82 9.81
C GLY A 188 -23.75 20.55 8.38
N GLY A 189 -24.15 19.31 8.11
CA GLY A 189 -24.87 18.92 6.89
C GLY A 189 -24.03 18.17 5.87
N ALA A 190 -24.02 16.84 5.96
CA ALA A 190 -23.52 15.99 4.90
C ALA A 190 -24.47 15.98 3.69
N GLY A 191 -24.23 16.87 2.72
CA GLY A 191 -24.92 16.93 1.43
C GLY A 191 -23.95 17.24 0.30
N VAL A 192 -24.38 17.16 -0.96
CA VAL A 192 -23.56 17.62 -2.11
C VAL A 192 -23.49 19.15 -2.08
N GLY A 193 -22.30 19.76 -2.14
CA GLY A 193 -22.14 21.22 -2.13
C GLY A 193 -20.87 21.73 -1.42
N ALA A 194 -20.85 23.03 -1.11
CA ALA A 194 -19.75 23.67 -0.38
C ALA A 194 -19.58 23.01 1.00
N GLY A 195 -18.34 22.66 1.36
CA GLY A 195 -18.03 21.97 2.63
C GLY A 195 -17.92 20.45 2.51
N SER A 196 -18.69 19.81 1.62
CA SER A 196 -18.68 18.35 1.46
C SER A 196 -17.46 17.84 0.71
N PRO A 197 -16.94 16.64 1.05
CA PRO A 197 -15.91 16.01 0.24
C PRO A 197 -16.49 15.43 -1.05
N ILE A 198 -17.82 15.24 -1.14
CA ILE A 198 -18.53 14.87 -2.37
C ILE A 198 -18.97 16.16 -3.07
N LEU A 199 -18.27 16.49 -4.15
CA LEU A 199 -18.45 17.73 -4.89
C LEU A 199 -19.63 17.67 -5.85
N ALA A 200 -19.88 16.49 -6.42
CA ALA A 200 -20.98 16.24 -7.35
C ALA A 200 -21.31 14.75 -7.42
N ARG A 201 -22.55 14.44 -7.78
CA ARG A 201 -23.01 13.12 -8.20
C ARG A 201 -23.84 13.25 -9.47
N ASP A 202 -23.74 12.26 -10.34
CA ASP A 202 -24.64 12.09 -11.47
C ASP A 202 -25.08 10.62 -11.51
N GLU A 203 -26.37 10.41 -11.31
CA GLU A 203 -27.02 9.09 -11.32
C GLU A 203 -27.89 8.89 -12.58
N THR A 204 -27.89 9.87 -13.48
CA THR A 204 -28.74 9.86 -14.70
C THR A 204 -28.10 9.11 -15.87
N GLY A 205 -26.77 8.98 -15.85
CA GLY A 205 -26.00 8.23 -16.84
C GLY A 205 -26.12 6.70 -16.69
N PRO A 206 -25.57 5.94 -17.65
CA PRO A 206 -25.62 4.47 -17.62
C PRO A 206 -24.87 3.85 -16.43
N VAL A 207 -23.90 4.58 -15.88
CA VAL A 207 -23.15 4.21 -14.67
C VAL A 207 -23.15 5.43 -13.75
N PRO A 208 -23.64 5.33 -12.51
CA PRO A 208 -23.57 6.42 -11.55
C PRO A 208 -22.12 6.89 -11.34
N VAL A 209 -21.89 8.19 -11.23
CA VAL A 209 -20.56 8.77 -11.00
C VAL A 209 -20.57 9.75 -9.84
N ALA A 210 -19.55 9.69 -8.99
CA ALA A 210 -19.31 10.62 -7.91
C ALA A 210 -17.95 11.31 -8.07
N TYR A 211 -17.92 12.61 -7.82
CA TYR A 211 -16.71 13.43 -7.88
C TYR A 211 -16.34 13.88 -6.47
N ARG A 212 -15.17 13.47 -5.97
CA ARG A 212 -14.72 13.73 -4.61
C ARG A 212 -13.48 14.61 -4.58
N ARG A 213 -13.42 15.49 -3.59
CA ARG A 213 -12.25 16.31 -3.28
C ARG A 213 -11.13 15.42 -2.73
N GLN A 214 -9.91 15.53 -3.26
CA GLN A 214 -8.78 14.74 -2.76
C GLN A 214 -7.56 15.65 -2.54
N GLY A 215 -7.66 16.54 -1.55
CA GLY A 215 -6.62 17.55 -1.30
C GLY A 215 -6.72 18.75 -2.25
N ASP A 216 -5.64 19.53 -2.31
CA ASP A 216 -5.56 20.74 -3.14
C ASP A 216 -5.45 20.42 -4.63
N ASP A 217 -4.65 19.42 -4.97
CA ASP A 217 -4.19 19.10 -6.34
C ASP A 217 -4.74 17.79 -6.91
N ASN A 218 -5.64 17.11 -6.20
CA ASN A 218 -6.25 15.90 -6.73
C ASN A 218 -7.77 15.93 -6.65
N LEU A 219 -8.39 15.26 -7.61
CA LEU A 219 -9.82 15.00 -7.66
C LEU A 219 -10.02 13.51 -7.94
N LEU A 220 -10.87 12.87 -7.15
CA LEU A 220 -11.17 11.45 -7.29
C LEU A 220 -12.55 11.28 -7.95
N VAL A 221 -12.60 10.63 -9.10
CA VAL A 221 -13.83 10.22 -9.77
C VAL A 221 -14.11 8.77 -9.44
N GLU A 222 -15.32 8.42 -9.01
CA GLU A 222 -15.71 7.06 -8.63
C GLU A 222 -16.97 6.62 -9.39
N TYR A 223 -16.98 5.39 -9.89
CA TYR A 223 -18.08 4.84 -10.71
C TYR A 223 -18.86 3.72 -10.03
N GLY A 224 -20.18 3.75 -10.15
CA GLY A 224 -21.08 2.66 -9.80
C GLY A 224 -21.13 2.32 -8.32
N PRO A 225 -21.68 1.16 -7.93
CA PRO A 225 -21.63 0.67 -6.56
C PRO A 225 -20.21 0.23 -6.18
N MET A 226 -19.98 0.01 -4.88
CA MET A 226 -18.74 -0.57 -4.35
C MET A 226 -18.72 -2.09 -4.64
N ALA A 227 -18.41 -2.44 -5.88
CA ALA A 227 -18.35 -3.82 -6.35
C ALA A 227 -17.13 -4.06 -7.27
N LEU A 228 -16.64 -5.30 -7.31
CA LEU A 228 -15.61 -5.71 -8.26
C LEU A 228 -16.22 -6.00 -9.64
N ASP A 229 -16.25 -4.98 -10.50
CA ASP A 229 -16.86 -5.03 -11.83
C ASP A 229 -15.89 -4.56 -12.92
N ILE A 230 -15.65 -5.42 -13.92
CA ILE A 230 -14.74 -5.13 -15.04
C ILE A 230 -15.27 -4.02 -15.95
N GLY A 231 -16.59 -3.91 -16.10
CA GLY A 231 -17.25 -2.83 -16.82
C GLY A 231 -17.00 -1.46 -16.18
N LEU A 232 -17.07 -1.36 -14.84
CA LEU A 232 -16.70 -0.13 -14.12
C LEU A 232 -15.23 0.25 -14.40
N ARG A 233 -14.32 -0.73 -14.40
CA ARG A 233 -12.91 -0.46 -14.70
C ARG A 233 -12.68 -0.02 -16.15
N LEU A 234 -13.44 -0.57 -17.10
CA LEU A 234 -13.40 -0.14 -18.49
C LEU A 234 -13.94 1.29 -18.64
N ARG A 235 -14.99 1.66 -17.90
CA ARG A 235 -15.48 3.05 -17.86
C ARG A 235 -14.42 4.02 -17.35
N VAL A 236 -13.71 3.67 -16.27
CA VAL A 236 -12.53 4.41 -15.77
C VAL A 236 -11.48 4.59 -16.86
N HIS A 237 -11.19 3.55 -17.65
CA HIS A 237 -10.23 3.63 -18.75
C HIS A 237 -10.69 4.60 -19.85
N LEU A 238 -11.96 4.52 -20.25
CA LEU A 238 -12.52 5.44 -21.23
C LEU A 238 -12.44 6.89 -20.78
N LEU A 239 -12.76 7.16 -19.50
CA LEU A 239 -12.61 8.49 -18.92
C LEU A 239 -11.14 8.93 -18.97
N ALA A 240 -10.21 8.09 -18.55
CA ALA A 240 -8.78 8.43 -18.54
C ALA A 240 -8.25 8.77 -19.94
N GLU A 241 -8.62 7.98 -20.96
CA GLU A 241 -8.25 8.26 -22.35
C GLU A 241 -8.87 9.57 -22.85
N ALA A 242 -10.15 9.82 -22.56
CA ALA A 242 -10.83 11.04 -22.98
C ALA A 242 -10.27 12.30 -22.28
N VAL A 243 -9.97 12.23 -20.99
CA VAL A 243 -9.33 13.33 -20.25
C VAL A 243 -7.92 13.61 -20.80
N ARG A 244 -7.15 12.57 -21.11
CA ARG A 244 -5.83 12.73 -21.75
C ARG A 244 -5.96 13.37 -23.13
N ALA A 245 -6.96 12.97 -23.93
CA ALA A 245 -7.24 13.54 -25.24
C ALA A 245 -7.69 15.00 -25.17
N ALA A 246 -8.40 15.40 -24.11
CA ALA A 246 -8.85 16.78 -23.90
C ALA A 246 -7.69 17.77 -23.63
N ARG A 247 -6.52 17.28 -23.20
CA ARG A 247 -5.31 18.10 -22.94
C ARG A 247 -5.60 19.32 -22.06
N LEU A 248 -6.33 19.10 -20.95
CA LEU A 248 -6.72 20.16 -20.02
C LEU A 248 -5.46 20.88 -19.48
N PRO A 249 -5.40 22.23 -19.54
CA PRO A 249 -4.29 22.99 -18.98
C PRO A 249 -4.14 22.71 -17.47
N GLY A 250 -2.91 22.48 -17.01
CA GLY A 250 -2.63 22.18 -15.61
C GLY A 250 -2.84 20.72 -15.21
N LEU A 251 -3.24 19.82 -16.12
CA LEU A 251 -3.25 18.39 -15.85
C LEU A 251 -1.82 17.87 -15.66
N THR A 252 -1.56 17.17 -14.55
CA THR A 252 -0.25 16.60 -14.20
C THR A 252 -0.20 15.12 -14.53
N ASP A 253 -1.13 14.33 -13.97
CA ASP A 253 -1.16 12.88 -14.15
C ASP A 253 -2.55 12.27 -13.93
N LEU A 254 -2.74 11.03 -14.38
CA LEU A 254 -3.98 10.26 -14.26
C LEU A 254 -3.69 8.86 -13.70
N THR A 255 -4.20 8.58 -12.50
CA THR A 255 -3.96 7.30 -11.81
C THR A 255 -5.26 6.50 -11.70
N PRO A 256 -5.44 5.43 -12.51
CA PRO A 256 -6.64 4.61 -12.44
C PRO A 256 -6.58 3.64 -11.26
N GLY A 257 -7.64 3.62 -10.46
CA GLY A 257 -7.96 2.55 -9.51
C GLY A 257 -8.88 1.49 -10.13
N ILE A 258 -9.50 0.67 -9.28
CA ILE A 258 -10.41 -0.40 -9.73
C ILE A 258 -11.70 0.17 -10.34
N ARG A 259 -12.35 1.08 -9.62
CA ARG A 259 -13.62 1.73 -10.02
C ARG A 259 -13.52 3.25 -9.94
N SER A 260 -12.30 3.78 -9.97
CA SER A 260 -12.04 5.19 -9.78
C SER A 260 -10.88 5.70 -10.64
N LEU A 261 -10.87 7.01 -10.87
CA LEU A 261 -9.77 7.72 -11.52
C LEU A 261 -9.36 8.88 -10.61
N GLN A 262 -8.11 8.90 -10.16
CA GLN A 262 -7.53 10.11 -9.60
C GLN A 262 -7.00 10.98 -10.74
N ILE A 263 -7.34 12.25 -10.67
CA ILE A 263 -6.86 13.30 -11.56
C ILE A 263 -5.95 14.20 -10.74
N HIS A 264 -4.65 14.15 -11.01
CA HIS A 264 -3.67 15.05 -10.43
C HIS A 264 -3.50 16.25 -11.34
N TYR A 265 -3.70 17.45 -10.81
CA TYR A 265 -3.66 18.71 -11.56
C TYR A 265 -3.10 19.83 -10.68
N ASP A 266 -2.55 20.87 -11.29
CA ASP A 266 -2.19 22.09 -10.58
C ASP A 266 -3.44 22.91 -10.25
N GLY A 267 -3.87 22.83 -8.99
CA GLY A 267 -5.03 23.56 -8.48
C GLY A 267 -4.90 25.08 -8.55
N THR A 268 -3.68 25.63 -8.70
CA THR A 268 -3.47 27.08 -8.86
C THR A 268 -3.69 27.55 -10.30
N ALA A 269 -3.49 26.66 -11.28
CA ALA A 269 -3.66 26.95 -12.70
C ALA A 269 -5.05 26.53 -13.23
N LEU A 270 -5.61 25.44 -12.72
CA LEU A 270 -6.91 24.90 -13.13
C LEU A 270 -7.90 24.90 -11.95
N PRO A 271 -8.82 25.87 -11.88
CA PRO A 271 -9.84 25.91 -10.84
C PRO A 271 -10.74 24.68 -10.86
N ARG A 272 -11.01 24.08 -9.69
CA ARG A 272 -11.74 22.81 -9.57
C ARG A 272 -13.13 22.82 -10.22
N HIS A 273 -13.86 23.93 -10.14
CA HIS A 273 -15.18 24.04 -10.78
C HIS A 273 -15.10 23.90 -12.31
N ARG A 274 -14.02 24.37 -12.95
CA ARG A 274 -13.78 24.20 -14.39
C ARG A 274 -13.41 22.77 -14.73
N LEU A 275 -12.57 22.14 -13.89
CA LEU A 275 -12.26 20.71 -14.01
C LEU A 275 -13.55 19.88 -13.94
N LEU A 276 -14.40 20.11 -12.92
CA LEU A 276 -15.70 19.44 -12.79
C LEU A 276 -16.61 19.64 -14.00
N GLY A 277 -16.68 20.86 -14.54
CA GLY A 277 -17.43 21.14 -15.77
C GLY A 277 -16.94 20.31 -16.95
N SER A 278 -15.62 20.32 -17.17
CA SER A 278 -14.98 19.56 -18.25
C SER A 278 -15.20 18.05 -18.11
N LEU A 279 -15.13 17.53 -16.89
CA LEU A 279 -15.35 16.10 -16.63
C LEU A 279 -16.80 15.67 -16.89
N ARG A 280 -17.78 16.51 -16.56
CA ARG A 280 -19.18 16.24 -16.87
C ARG A 280 -19.44 16.21 -18.38
N GLU A 281 -18.85 17.15 -19.12
CA GLU A 281 -18.93 17.17 -20.59
C GLU A 281 -18.30 15.92 -21.20
N ILE A 282 -17.12 15.53 -20.72
CA ILE A 282 -16.44 14.30 -21.16
C ILE A 282 -17.29 13.07 -20.85
N GLU A 283 -17.79 12.94 -19.61
CA GLU A 283 -18.58 11.79 -19.16
C GLU A 283 -19.84 11.59 -20.01
N ALA A 284 -20.54 12.68 -20.34
CA ALA A 284 -21.72 12.66 -21.19
C ALA A 284 -21.43 12.15 -22.63
N GLY A 285 -20.18 12.30 -23.11
CA GLY A 285 -19.75 11.84 -24.43
C GLY A 285 -19.17 10.42 -24.48
N LEU A 286 -18.94 9.77 -23.33
CA LEU A 286 -18.30 8.45 -23.30
C LEU A 286 -19.27 7.32 -23.74
N PRO A 287 -18.81 6.32 -24.52
CA PRO A 287 -19.66 5.25 -25.05
C PRO A 287 -20.20 4.30 -23.97
N ALA A 288 -21.44 3.82 -24.14
CA ALA A 288 -22.15 3.06 -23.12
C ALA A 288 -21.76 1.57 -22.98
N GLU A 289 -21.55 0.82 -24.07
CA GLU A 289 -21.49 -0.65 -23.96
C GLU A 289 -20.43 -1.39 -24.82
N ALA A 290 -20.00 -0.85 -25.97
CA ALA A 290 -19.11 -1.57 -26.89
C ALA A 290 -17.64 -1.20 -26.67
N VAL A 291 -17.05 -1.69 -25.58
CA VAL A 291 -15.64 -1.43 -25.25
C VAL A 291 -14.78 -2.66 -25.54
N SER A 292 -13.72 -2.46 -26.31
CA SER A 292 -12.65 -3.43 -26.52
C SER A 292 -11.31 -2.74 -26.34
N VAL A 293 -10.38 -3.40 -25.66
CA VAL A 293 -9.06 -2.86 -25.34
C VAL A 293 -7.97 -3.85 -25.72
N PRO A 294 -6.77 -3.39 -26.14
CA PRO A 294 -5.61 -4.26 -26.27
C PRO A 294 -5.37 -5.02 -24.95
N SER A 295 -5.15 -6.33 -25.05
CA SER A 295 -5.01 -7.20 -23.88
C SER A 295 -4.05 -8.34 -24.21
N ARG A 296 -2.79 -8.18 -23.82
CA ARG A 296 -1.77 -9.21 -24.04
C ARG A 296 -1.97 -10.36 -23.06
N THR A 297 -1.74 -11.59 -23.48
CA THR A 297 -1.60 -12.71 -22.55
C THR A 297 -0.13 -12.87 -22.17
N VAL A 298 0.21 -12.65 -20.90
CA VAL A 298 1.57 -12.73 -20.38
C VAL A 298 1.72 -14.01 -19.56
N HIS A 299 2.54 -14.95 -20.05
CA HIS A 299 2.78 -16.22 -19.37
C HIS A 299 3.98 -16.11 -18.42
N LEU A 300 3.72 -16.26 -17.13
CA LEU A 300 4.73 -16.11 -16.08
C LEU A 300 5.04 -17.46 -15.39
N PRO A 301 6.31 -17.79 -15.13
CA PRO A 301 6.66 -18.95 -14.30
C PRO A 301 6.22 -18.71 -12.85
N LEU A 302 5.68 -19.72 -12.18
CA LEU A 302 5.29 -19.65 -10.77
C LEU A 302 5.86 -20.84 -10.01
N SER A 303 6.72 -20.54 -9.02
CA SER A 303 7.11 -21.49 -7.98
C SER A 303 5.99 -21.54 -6.95
N TRP A 304 5.29 -22.67 -6.89
CA TRP A 304 4.16 -22.91 -5.98
C TRP A 304 4.66 -23.18 -4.56
N ASN A 305 4.06 -22.53 -3.55
CA ASN A 305 4.51 -22.59 -2.16
C ASN A 305 6.02 -22.31 -2.02
N ASP A 306 6.50 -21.24 -2.67
CA ASP A 306 7.92 -20.91 -2.72
C ASP A 306 8.53 -20.71 -1.31
N PRO A 307 9.75 -21.22 -1.04
CA PRO A 307 10.41 -21.09 0.26
C PRO A 307 10.50 -19.67 0.82
N GLN A 308 10.59 -18.66 -0.06
CA GLN A 308 10.63 -17.25 0.37
C GLN A 308 9.26 -16.75 0.83
N ALA A 309 8.17 -17.25 0.24
CA ALA A 309 6.82 -16.96 0.71
C ALA A 309 6.58 -17.61 2.09
N GLU A 310 7.03 -18.85 2.29
CA GLU A 310 6.99 -19.53 3.59
C GLU A 310 7.79 -18.80 4.66
N LEU A 311 8.99 -18.31 4.31
CA LEU A 311 9.79 -17.48 5.21
C LEU A 311 9.03 -16.22 5.64
N ALA A 312 8.28 -15.57 4.72
CA ALA A 312 7.48 -14.39 5.06
C ALA A 312 6.33 -14.72 6.03
N MET A 313 5.64 -15.84 5.81
CA MET A 313 4.58 -16.32 6.70
C MET A 313 5.13 -16.65 8.09
N ARG A 314 6.27 -17.34 8.16
CA ARG A 314 6.95 -17.68 9.42
C ARG A 314 7.40 -16.44 10.18
N LYS A 315 8.11 -15.50 9.53
CA LYS A 315 8.50 -14.21 10.15
C LYS A 315 7.28 -13.49 10.74
N TYR A 316 6.18 -13.45 9.99
CA TYR A 316 4.97 -12.80 10.47
C TYR A 316 4.36 -13.48 11.71
N GLN A 317 4.25 -14.81 11.67
CA GLN A 317 3.69 -15.58 12.78
C GLN A 317 4.54 -15.43 14.04
N GLU A 318 5.87 -15.47 13.93
CA GLU A 318 6.76 -15.38 15.09
C GLU A 318 6.78 -13.97 15.71
N LEU A 319 6.65 -12.92 14.92
CA LEU A 319 7.00 -11.55 15.36
C LEU A 319 5.83 -10.60 15.48
N VAL A 320 4.80 -10.83 14.68
CA VAL A 320 3.71 -9.86 14.52
C VAL A 320 2.43 -10.42 15.11
N ARG A 321 2.07 -11.65 14.75
CA ARG A 321 0.81 -12.25 15.21
C ARG A 321 0.91 -13.78 15.31
N PRO A 322 1.33 -14.32 16.48
CA PRO A 322 1.46 -15.77 16.70
C PRO A 322 0.18 -16.57 16.49
N ASN A 323 -0.98 -15.98 16.79
CA ASN A 323 -2.29 -16.60 16.66
C ASN A 323 -3.00 -16.27 15.33
N ALA A 324 -2.27 -15.87 14.29
CA ALA A 324 -2.88 -15.48 13.03
C ALA A 324 -3.63 -16.67 12.36
N PRO A 325 -4.93 -16.55 12.04
CA PRO A 325 -5.73 -17.67 11.51
C PRO A 325 -5.29 -18.20 10.14
N TRP A 326 -4.53 -17.40 9.40
CA TRP A 326 -4.02 -17.71 8.06
C TRP A 326 -2.59 -18.28 8.07
N CYS A 327 -1.98 -18.42 9.25
CA CYS A 327 -0.69 -19.09 9.43
C CYS A 327 -0.91 -20.46 10.11
N PRO A 328 -0.02 -21.45 9.87
CA PRO A 328 1.27 -21.35 9.16
C PRO A 328 1.18 -21.43 7.63
N SER A 329 0.03 -21.80 7.05
CA SER A 329 -0.13 -21.97 5.61
C SER A 329 -1.25 -21.07 5.05
N ASN A 330 -0.86 -20.07 4.26
CA ASN A 330 -1.80 -19.24 3.52
C ASN A 330 -2.58 -20.03 2.47
N ILE A 331 -1.98 -21.08 1.88
CA ILE A 331 -2.64 -21.95 0.89
C ILE A 331 -3.77 -22.75 1.55
N GLU A 332 -3.52 -23.33 2.72
CA GLU A 332 -4.55 -24.01 3.50
C GLU A 332 -5.67 -23.05 3.89
N PHE A 333 -5.30 -21.83 4.30
CA PHE A 333 -6.28 -20.79 4.61
C PHE A 333 -7.15 -20.45 3.41
N ILE A 334 -6.55 -20.23 2.22
CA ILE A 334 -7.26 -19.99 0.97
C ILE A 334 -8.25 -21.13 0.69
N ARG A 335 -7.81 -22.40 0.84
CA ARG A 335 -8.68 -23.56 0.68
C ARG A 335 -9.88 -23.49 1.61
N ARG A 336 -9.64 -23.29 2.91
CA ARG A 336 -10.67 -23.33 3.95
C ARG A 336 -11.70 -22.21 3.78
N ILE A 337 -11.24 -20.96 3.63
CA ILE A 337 -12.13 -19.79 3.52
C ILE A 337 -12.97 -19.80 2.22
N ASN A 338 -12.53 -20.53 1.19
CA ASN A 338 -13.26 -20.70 -0.07
C ASN A 338 -14.08 -22.00 -0.17
N GLY A 339 -14.05 -22.86 0.86
CA GLY A 339 -14.79 -24.13 0.85
C GLY A 339 -14.30 -25.09 -0.23
N LEU A 340 -12.99 -25.12 -0.48
CA LEU A 340 -12.38 -26.06 -1.43
C LEU A 340 -12.07 -27.41 -0.74
N PRO A 341 -12.13 -28.53 -1.48
CA PRO A 341 -11.92 -29.87 -0.89
C PRO A 341 -10.49 -30.07 -0.38
N ASP A 342 -9.50 -29.59 -1.12
CA ASP A 342 -8.08 -29.79 -0.83
C ASP A 342 -7.22 -28.65 -1.43
N GLU A 343 -5.92 -28.64 -1.13
CA GLU A 343 -4.98 -27.66 -1.68
C GLU A 343 -4.74 -27.86 -3.18
N ALA A 344 -4.96 -29.07 -3.71
CA ALA A 344 -4.84 -29.33 -5.15
C ALA A 344 -5.90 -28.56 -5.95
N ALA A 345 -7.12 -28.43 -5.42
CA ALA A 345 -8.16 -27.58 -6.00
C ALA A 345 -7.77 -26.10 -6.00
N VAL A 346 -7.12 -25.60 -4.94
CA VAL A 346 -6.57 -24.23 -4.91
C VAL A 346 -5.56 -24.05 -6.05
N ARG A 347 -4.63 -25.01 -6.16
CA ARG A 347 -3.57 -25.01 -7.17
C ARG A 347 -4.16 -25.00 -8.58
N SER A 348 -5.09 -25.89 -8.88
CA SER A 348 -5.72 -25.95 -10.22
C SER A 348 -6.41 -24.64 -10.57
N ILE A 349 -7.20 -24.06 -9.66
CA ILE A 349 -7.86 -22.76 -9.89
C ILE A 349 -6.83 -21.67 -10.21
N ILE A 350 -5.72 -21.61 -9.48
CA ILE A 350 -4.68 -20.59 -9.70
C ILE A 350 -4.00 -20.74 -11.07
N PHE A 351 -3.66 -21.96 -11.47
CA PHE A 351 -2.98 -22.20 -12.75
C PHE A 351 -3.94 -22.12 -13.96
N ASP A 352 -5.22 -22.44 -13.78
CA ASP A 352 -6.24 -22.37 -14.84
C ASP A 352 -6.78 -20.95 -15.05
N ALA A 353 -6.62 -20.07 -14.07
CA ALA A 353 -7.07 -18.69 -14.12
C ALA A 353 -6.37 -17.84 -15.20
N SER A 354 -7.13 -16.88 -15.71
CA SER A 354 -6.65 -15.77 -16.54
C SER A 354 -6.91 -14.49 -15.77
N TYR A 355 -5.87 -13.89 -15.21
CA TYR A 355 -5.98 -12.72 -14.34
C TYR A 355 -5.89 -11.43 -15.16
N LEU A 356 -6.98 -10.68 -15.26
CA LEU A 356 -6.99 -9.37 -15.91
C LEU A 356 -6.36 -8.34 -14.98
N VAL A 357 -5.30 -7.69 -15.44
CA VAL A 357 -4.63 -6.58 -14.73
C VAL A 357 -5.55 -5.36 -14.75
N MET A 358 -6.10 -5.02 -13.59
CA MET A 358 -7.02 -3.90 -13.41
C MET A 358 -6.23 -2.60 -13.19
N GLY A 359 -5.10 -2.65 -12.51
CA GLY A 359 -4.25 -1.49 -12.25
C GLY A 359 -2.82 -1.89 -11.94
N LEU A 360 -1.94 -0.91 -11.80
CA LEU A 360 -0.54 -1.09 -11.44
C LEU A 360 -0.19 -0.20 -10.24
N GLY A 361 0.78 -0.64 -9.45
CA GLY A 361 1.21 0.07 -8.24
C GLY A 361 0.45 -0.35 -6.98
N ASP A 362 -0.08 -1.58 -6.93
CA ASP A 362 -0.67 -2.21 -5.73
C ASP A 362 0.22 -3.38 -5.27
N VAL A 363 1.31 -3.17 -4.51
CA VAL A 363 1.86 -1.86 -4.16
C VAL A 363 3.27 -1.70 -4.75
N TYR A 364 3.54 -0.50 -5.29
CA TYR A 364 4.83 -0.08 -5.87
C TYR A 364 5.23 -0.78 -7.18
N LEU A 365 6.17 -0.15 -7.89
CA LEU A 365 6.99 -0.70 -8.99
C LEU A 365 6.29 -1.73 -9.90
N GLY A 366 5.23 -1.32 -10.58
CA GLY A 366 4.55 -2.18 -11.57
C GLY A 366 3.82 -3.40 -11.00
N ALA A 367 3.67 -3.49 -9.67
CA ALA A 367 2.87 -4.52 -9.02
C ALA A 367 1.42 -4.45 -9.52
N PRO A 368 0.88 -5.51 -10.13
CA PRO A 368 -0.49 -5.49 -10.63
C PRO A 368 -1.48 -5.65 -9.49
N VAL A 369 -2.62 -4.98 -9.60
CA VAL A 369 -3.87 -5.48 -9.00
C VAL A 369 -4.64 -6.17 -10.12
N ALA A 370 -4.87 -7.47 -9.98
CA ALA A 370 -5.49 -8.28 -11.01
C ALA A 370 -6.62 -9.15 -10.47
N THR A 371 -7.58 -9.51 -11.31
CA THR A 371 -8.66 -10.43 -10.91
C THR A 371 -8.95 -11.43 -12.03
N PRO A 372 -9.30 -12.70 -11.71
CA PRO A 372 -9.76 -13.63 -12.72
C PRO A 372 -10.92 -13.08 -13.57
N VAL A 373 -10.78 -13.21 -14.89
CA VAL A 373 -11.82 -12.87 -15.88
C VAL A 373 -13.09 -13.69 -15.63
N ASP A 374 -12.91 -14.97 -15.29
CA ASP A 374 -13.96 -15.90 -14.90
C ASP A 374 -14.20 -15.83 -13.38
N PRO A 375 -15.40 -15.42 -12.93
CA PRO A 375 -15.70 -15.35 -11.50
C PRO A 375 -15.56 -16.68 -10.74
N ARG A 376 -15.69 -17.83 -11.41
CA ARG A 376 -15.51 -19.16 -10.77
C ARG A 376 -14.08 -19.37 -10.28
N HIS A 377 -13.12 -18.64 -10.82
CA HIS A 377 -11.71 -18.69 -10.42
C HIS A 377 -11.33 -17.62 -9.38
N ARG A 378 -12.27 -16.74 -8.98
CA ARG A 378 -12.01 -15.70 -7.97
C ARG A 378 -12.00 -16.32 -6.58
N LEU A 379 -10.81 -16.69 -6.12
CA LEU A 379 -10.60 -17.03 -4.71
C LEU A 379 -10.63 -15.73 -3.89
N VAL A 380 -11.41 -15.72 -2.82
CA VAL A 380 -11.56 -14.56 -1.93
C VAL A 380 -10.89 -14.85 -0.60
N THR A 381 -10.11 -13.89 -0.11
CA THR A 381 -9.40 -13.97 1.18
C THR A 381 -9.56 -12.66 1.96
N THR A 382 -9.11 -12.64 3.20
CA THR A 382 -8.82 -11.36 3.88
C THR A 382 -7.39 -10.91 3.63
N LYS A 383 -7.16 -9.59 3.67
CA LYS A 383 -5.81 -9.05 3.87
C LYS A 383 -5.36 -9.38 5.32
N TYR A 384 -4.05 -9.50 5.53
CA TYR A 384 -3.44 -9.69 6.85
C TYR A 384 -3.83 -8.56 7.81
N ASN A 385 -4.01 -8.89 9.09
CA ASN A 385 -4.27 -7.92 10.16
C ASN A 385 -3.41 -8.19 11.41
N PRO A 386 -2.41 -7.35 11.72
CA PRO A 386 -1.89 -6.26 10.88
C PRO A 386 -1.12 -6.83 9.67
N ALA A 387 -0.76 -5.97 8.70
CA ALA A 387 0.00 -6.40 7.51
C ALA A 387 1.40 -6.91 7.85
N ARG A 388 1.99 -7.74 6.97
CA ARG A 388 3.40 -8.14 7.12
C ARG A 388 4.32 -6.95 6.95
N THR A 389 5.40 -6.97 7.71
CA THR A 389 6.47 -5.98 7.66
C THR A 389 7.47 -6.30 6.54
N TRP A 390 7.57 -7.58 6.15
CA TRP A 390 8.42 -8.06 5.06
C TRP A 390 7.69 -9.06 4.15
N THR A 391 7.85 -8.87 2.85
CA THR A 391 7.36 -9.72 1.75
C THR A 391 8.44 -9.72 0.67
N PRO A 392 8.88 -10.88 0.18
CA PRO A 392 9.95 -10.95 -0.80
C PRO A 392 9.51 -10.41 -2.16
N GLU A 393 10.46 -9.83 -2.90
CA GLU A 393 10.22 -9.35 -4.26
C GLU A 393 9.60 -10.44 -5.15
N ASN A 394 8.52 -10.08 -5.83
CA ASN A 394 7.67 -10.88 -6.73
C ASN A 394 7.06 -12.12 -6.07
N ALA A 395 6.86 -12.09 -4.75
CA ALA A 395 5.84 -12.93 -4.14
C ALA A 395 4.50 -12.69 -4.84
N VAL A 396 3.69 -13.74 -4.93
CA VAL A 396 2.35 -13.67 -5.51
C VAL A 396 1.35 -14.04 -4.43
N GLY A 397 0.30 -13.24 -4.30
CA GLY A 397 -0.70 -13.45 -3.27
C GLY A 397 -2.10 -12.96 -3.63
N ILE A 398 -3.08 -13.34 -2.81
CA ILE A 398 -4.50 -12.96 -2.93
C ILE A 398 -4.94 -12.17 -1.70
N GLY A 399 -5.59 -11.02 -1.91
CA GLY A 399 -6.17 -10.17 -0.86
C GLY A 399 -7.53 -9.66 -1.29
N GLY A 400 -8.59 -9.98 -0.55
CA GLY A 400 -9.94 -9.83 -1.08
C GLY A 400 -10.13 -10.75 -2.29
N ALA A 401 -10.74 -10.23 -3.36
CA ALA A 401 -10.89 -10.92 -4.65
C ALA A 401 -9.77 -10.60 -5.67
N TYR A 402 -8.64 -10.04 -5.20
CA TYR A 402 -7.55 -9.57 -6.04
C TYR A 402 -6.28 -10.40 -5.88
N MET A 403 -5.53 -10.52 -6.97
CA MET A 403 -4.19 -11.07 -7.02
C MET A 403 -3.17 -9.95 -7.25
N CYS A 404 -2.07 -10.01 -6.52
CA CYS A 404 -0.92 -9.10 -6.63
C CYS A 404 0.38 -9.87 -6.89
N ILE A 405 1.30 -9.25 -7.64
CA ILE A 405 2.72 -9.62 -7.68
C ILE A 405 3.53 -8.46 -7.09
N TYR A 406 4.20 -8.68 -5.96
CA TYR A 406 4.94 -7.62 -5.27
C TYR A 406 6.12 -7.15 -6.14
N GLY A 407 6.10 -5.90 -6.62
CA GLY A 407 7.11 -5.40 -7.57
C GLY A 407 8.51 -5.24 -6.99
N MET A 408 8.59 -5.18 -5.66
CA MET A 408 9.81 -5.02 -4.88
C MET A 408 9.63 -5.68 -3.50
N GLU A 409 10.73 -5.84 -2.77
CA GLU A 409 10.69 -6.29 -1.38
C GLU A 409 10.10 -5.21 -0.46
N GLY A 410 9.19 -5.57 0.44
CA GLY A 410 8.59 -4.59 1.36
C GLY A 410 7.39 -5.12 2.15
N PRO A 411 6.63 -4.23 2.81
CA PRO A 411 5.44 -4.64 3.55
C PRO A 411 4.35 -5.17 2.62
N GLY A 412 3.48 -6.06 3.12
CA GLY A 412 2.44 -6.68 2.30
C GLY A 412 1.29 -7.31 3.08
N GLY A 413 0.08 -7.16 2.56
CA GLY A 413 -1.15 -7.66 3.20
C GLY A 413 -1.77 -8.91 2.56
N TYR A 414 -1.32 -9.36 1.40
CA TYR A 414 -2.01 -10.43 0.64
C TYR A 414 -1.58 -11.81 1.10
N GLN A 415 -2.47 -12.80 1.05
CA GLN A 415 -2.19 -14.21 1.35
C GLN A 415 -1.30 -14.81 0.25
N LEU A 416 -0.08 -15.21 0.59
CA LEU A 416 0.92 -15.66 -0.37
C LEU A 416 0.71 -17.12 -0.78
N PHE A 417 0.87 -17.43 -2.07
CA PHE A 417 0.78 -18.81 -2.57
C PHE A 417 1.99 -19.22 -3.43
N GLY A 418 2.88 -18.29 -3.76
CA GLY A 418 4.06 -18.58 -4.57
C GLY A 418 4.91 -17.36 -4.87
N ARG A 419 5.83 -17.52 -5.82
CA ARG A 419 6.73 -16.47 -6.30
C ARG A 419 6.94 -16.58 -7.80
N THR A 420 7.17 -15.45 -8.46
CA THR A 420 7.42 -15.37 -9.90
C THR A 420 8.68 -14.53 -10.21
N ILE A 421 8.93 -14.27 -11.49
CA ILE A 421 10.01 -13.41 -11.99
C ILE A 421 9.67 -11.92 -11.81
N GLN A 422 10.64 -11.05 -12.09
CA GLN A 422 10.53 -9.62 -11.93
C GLN A 422 9.44 -9.02 -12.81
N VAL A 423 8.55 -8.20 -12.22
CA VAL A 423 7.61 -7.36 -12.98
C VAL A 423 8.15 -5.94 -13.21
N TRP A 424 9.33 -5.64 -12.68
CA TRP A 424 10.01 -4.35 -12.79
C TRP A 424 11.50 -4.52 -13.09
N ASN A 425 12.05 -3.64 -13.95
CA ASN A 425 13.46 -3.58 -14.29
C ASN A 425 13.91 -2.14 -14.47
N THR A 426 14.50 -1.56 -13.42
CA THR A 426 14.99 -0.18 -13.43
C THR A 426 16.12 0.04 -14.44
N TRP A 427 17.04 -0.93 -14.53
CA TRP A 427 18.40 -0.67 -15.00
C TRP A 427 18.66 -1.10 -16.43
N ARG A 428 17.84 -2.02 -16.95
CA ARG A 428 18.08 -2.63 -18.26
C ARG A 428 16.87 -2.53 -19.13
N THR A 429 17.14 -2.21 -20.39
CA THR A 429 16.20 -2.44 -21.48
C THR A 429 16.42 -3.86 -22.01
N THR A 430 15.33 -4.60 -22.17
CA THR A 430 15.29 -5.93 -22.78
C THR A 430 14.14 -6.02 -23.79
N ARG A 431 13.86 -7.20 -24.34
CA ARG A 431 12.67 -7.41 -25.19
C ARG A 431 11.37 -7.15 -24.41
N GLU A 432 11.32 -7.59 -23.16
CA GLU A 432 10.16 -7.47 -22.28
C GLU A 432 10.09 -6.11 -21.56
N PHE A 433 11.24 -5.51 -21.24
CA PHE A 433 11.36 -4.19 -20.60
C PHE A 433 11.85 -3.15 -21.61
N VAL A 434 10.92 -2.56 -22.36
CA VAL A 434 11.25 -1.61 -23.44
C VAL A 434 11.69 -0.24 -22.89
N PRO A 435 12.43 0.60 -23.66
CA PRO A 435 12.89 1.90 -23.19
C PRO A 435 11.75 2.77 -22.63
N GLY A 436 11.98 3.38 -21.46
CA GLY A 436 10.99 4.23 -20.78
C GLY A 436 9.88 3.48 -20.04
N HIS A 437 9.84 2.14 -20.13
CA HIS A 437 8.83 1.31 -19.48
C HIS A 437 9.51 0.20 -18.65
N PRO A 438 10.00 0.53 -17.44
CA PRO A 438 10.60 -0.46 -16.55
C PRO A 438 9.60 -1.49 -16.01
N TRP A 439 8.29 -1.30 -16.18
CA TRP A 439 7.26 -2.26 -15.77
C TRP A 439 6.90 -3.22 -16.93
N LEU A 440 6.79 -4.51 -16.61
CA LEU A 440 6.46 -5.58 -17.57
C LEU A 440 4.97 -5.53 -17.98
N LEU A 441 4.10 -5.42 -16.98
CA LEU A 441 2.66 -5.57 -17.10
C LEU A 441 2.00 -4.23 -17.41
N ARG A 442 0.93 -4.26 -18.19
CA ARG A 442 0.13 -3.10 -18.57
C ARG A 442 -1.32 -3.28 -18.10
N PRO A 443 -2.07 -2.19 -17.88
CA PRO A 443 -3.51 -2.29 -17.68
C PRO A 443 -4.15 -3.15 -18.79
N PHE A 444 -5.04 -4.04 -18.38
CA PHE A 444 -5.73 -5.03 -19.21
C PHE A 444 -4.90 -6.17 -19.80
N ASP A 445 -3.61 -6.31 -19.47
CA ASP A 445 -2.94 -7.59 -19.70
C ASP A 445 -3.65 -8.72 -18.94
N ARG A 446 -3.54 -9.94 -19.47
CA ARG A 446 -4.01 -11.17 -18.85
C ARG A 446 -2.82 -12.00 -18.42
N ILE A 447 -2.63 -12.17 -17.12
CA ILE A 447 -1.58 -13.01 -16.58
C ILE A 447 -2.06 -14.46 -16.57
N ARG A 448 -1.22 -15.37 -17.04
CA ARG A 448 -1.39 -16.82 -16.85
C ARG A 448 -0.11 -17.40 -16.27
N PHE A 449 -0.24 -18.23 -15.26
CA PHE A 449 0.92 -18.89 -14.66
C PHE A 449 1.18 -20.25 -15.29
N PHE A 450 2.46 -20.65 -15.33
CA PHE A 450 2.85 -22.03 -15.58
C PHE A 450 3.80 -22.50 -14.46
N PRO A 451 3.68 -23.77 -14.02
CA PRO A 451 4.43 -24.25 -12.87
C PRO A 451 5.92 -24.40 -13.21
N VAL A 452 6.78 -23.99 -12.27
CA VAL A 452 8.23 -24.27 -12.26
C VAL A 452 8.66 -24.66 -10.84
N SER A 453 9.82 -25.29 -10.70
CA SER A 453 10.44 -25.53 -9.39
C SER A 453 11.05 -24.24 -8.82
N HIS A 454 11.39 -24.25 -7.52
CA HIS A 454 12.11 -23.16 -6.88
C HIS A 454 13.50 -22.92 -7.52
N ASP A 455 14.19 -24.00 -7.88
CA ASP A 455 15.53 -23.93 -8.48
C ASP A 455 15.46 -23.33 -9.88
N GLU A 456 14.51 -23.79 -10.70
CA GLU A 456 14.23 -23.21 -12.03
C GLU A 456 13.84 -21.73 -11.92
N LEU A 457 13.01 -21.36 -10.95
CA LEU A 457 12.65 -19.96 -10.74
C LEU A 457 13.86 -19.13 -10.32
N THR A 458 14.76 -19.68 -9.50
CA THR A 458 15.98 -18.99 -9.06
C THR A 458 16.88 -18.66 -10.25
N GLU A 459 17.09 -19.62 -11.16
CA GLU A 459 17.81 -19.38 -12.41
C GLU A 459 17.10 -18.35 -13.30
N ALA A 460 15.79 -18.49 -13.48
CA ALA A 460 14.98 -17.56 -14.28
C ALA A 460 15.06 -16.12 -13.74
N ARG A 461 14.99 -15.94 -12.42
CA ARG A 461 15.09 -14.64 -11.76
C ARG A 461 16.46 -13.99 -11.91
N ALA A 462 17.53 -14.77 -12.00
CA ALA A 462 18.87 -14.25 -12.28
C ALA A 462 19.02 -13.84 -13.76
N ALA A 463 18.44 -14.63 -14.68
CA ALA A 463 18.58 -14.42 -16.12
C ALA A 463 17.64 -13.35 -16.70
N PHE A 464 16.41 -13.25 -16.19
CA PHE A 464 15.34 -12.44 -16.78
C PHE A 464 15.63 -10.94 -16.88
N PRO A 465 16.15 -10.26 -15.83
CA PRO A 465 16.48 -8.83 -15.91
C PRO A 465 17.54 -8.49 -16.98
N HIS A 466 18.31 -9.50 -17.42
CA HIS A 466 19.33 -9.38 -18.46
C HIS A 466 18.84 -9.80 -19.85
N GLY A 467 17.56 -10.17 -19.99
CA GLY A 467 16.98 -10.64 -21.24
C GLY A 467 17.32 -12.09 -21.59
N ALA A 468 17.84 -12.87 -20.64
CA ALA A 468 18.29 -14.25 -20.86
C ALA A 468 17.25 -15.31 -20.44
N TYR A 469 15.99 -14.91 -20.24
CA TYR A 469 14.87 -15.82 -19.99
C TYR A 469 13.63 -15.32 -20.75
N PRO A 470 13.46 -15.67 -22.04
CA PRO A 470 12.34 -15.16 -22.82
C PRO A 470 11.03 -15.77 -22.34
N ILE A 471 10.03 -14.94 -22.10
CA ILE A 471 8.67 -15.40 -21.77
C ILE A 471 7.75 -15.33 -22.99
N ARG A 472 6.65 -16.10 -22.96
CA ARG A 472 5.61 -16.04 -23.99
C ARG A 472 4.68 -14.86 -23.68
N ILE A 473 4.60 -13.93 -24.61
CA ILE A 473 3.64 -12.82 -24.60
C ILE A 473 2.87 -12.88 -25.92
N GLU A 474 1.54 -12.93 -25.83
CA GLU A 474 0.66 -13.01 -26.99
C GLU A 474 -0.19 -11.75 -27.09
N ASP A 475 -0.16 -11.09 -28.24
CA ASP A 475 -1.07 -9.97 -28.47
C ASP A 475 -2.52 -10.45 -28.59
N GLY A 476 -3.44 -9.62 -28.14
CA GLY A 476 -4.86 -9.96 -28.09
C GLY A 476 -5.73 -8.77 -27.77
N THR A 477 -7.02 -9.03 -27.61
CA THR A 477 -8.03 -8.02 -27.29
C THR A 477 -8.94 -8.57 -26.21
N PHE A 478 -9.31 -7.71 -25.25
CA PHE A 478 -10.37 -7.99 -24.29
C PHE A 478 -11.63 -7.26 -24.75
N SER A 479 -12.70 -8.01 -25.03
CA SER A 479 -14.01 -7.48 -25.41
C SER A 479 -14.99 -7.58 -24.25
N TYR A 480 -15.55 -6.44 -23.84
CA TYR A 480 -16.55 -6.43 -22.77
C TYR A 480 -17.84 -7.17 -23.16
N ALA A 481 -18.23 -7.09 -24.43
CA ALA A 481 -19.40 -7.81 -24.94
C ALA A 481 -19.21 -9.33 -24.86
N GLU A 482 -18.01 -9.84 -25.20
CA GLU A 482 -17.69 -11.26 -25.05
C GLU A 482 -17.67 -11.68 -23.58
N HIS A 483 -17.10 -10.85 -22.71
CA HIS A 483 -17.11 -11.09 -21.27
C HIS A 483 -18.53 -11.19 -20.71
N ARG A 484 -19.42 -10.25 -21.05
CA ARG A 484 -20.84 -10.31 -20.66
C ARG A 484 -21.53 -11.57 -21.17
N ARG A 485 -21.26 -12.01 -22.40
CA ARG A 485 -21.78 -13.29 -22.93
C ARG A 485 -21.28 -14.49 -22.14
N MET A 486 -19.99 -14.50 -21.76
CA MET A 486 -19.41 -15.55 -20.91
C MET A 486 -20.10 -15.59 -19.54
N LEU A 487 -20.29 -14.43 -18.90
CA LEU A 487 -20.98 -14.35 -17.61
C LEU A 487 -22.42 -14.88 -17.70
N ALA A 488 -23.19 -14.44 -18.71
CA ALA A 488 -24.56 -14.89 -18.90
C ALA A 488 -24.64 -16.40 -19.19
N GLY A 489 -23.74 -16.93 -20.01
CA GLY A 489 -23.68 -18.35 -20.35
C GLY A 489 -23.30 -19.27 -19.18
N ASN A 490 -22.61 -18.75 -18.16
CA ASN A 490 -22.15 -19.52 -17.00
C ASN A 490 -22.82 -19.07 -15.67
N ALA A 491 -23.91 -18.30 -15.73
CA ALA A 491 -24.50 -17.63 -14.57
C ALA A 491 -24.84 -18.59 -13.41
N ALA A 492 -25.40 -19.77 -13.72
CA ALA A 492 -25.74 -20.76 -12.70
C ALA A 492 -24.51 -21.33 -11.97
N GLU A 493 -23.44 -21.64 -12.70
CA GLU A 493 -22.20 -22.17 -12.12
C GLU A 493 -21.45 -21.09 -11.33
N ILE A 494 -21.46 -19.85 -11.82
CA ILE A 494 -20.92 -18.69 -11.11
C ILE A 494 -21.65 -18.50 -9.78
N GLU A 495 -22.98 -18.54 -9.79
CA GLU A 495 -23.77 -18.39 -8.56
C GLU A 495 -23.53 -19.55 -7.58
N GLN A 496 -23.43 -20.79 -8.08
CA GLN A 496 -23.11 -21.94 -7.24
C GLN A 496 -21.73 -21.82 -6.59
N ALA A 497 -20.70 -21.41 -7.36
CA ALA A 497 -19.36 -21.18 -6.85
C ALA A 497 -19.34 -20.05 -5.81
N GLY A 498 -20.02 -18.95 -6.10
CA GLY A 498 -20.15 -17.80 -5.19
C GLY A 498 -20.90 -18.14 -3.90
N ALA A 499 -21.99 -18.90 -3.97
CA ALA A 499 -22.74 -19.33 -2.80
C ALA A 499 -21.90 -20.22 -1.87
N ARG A 500 -21.16 -21.18 -2.43
CA ARG A 500 -20.21 -22.02 -1.66
C ARG A 500 -19.15 -21.19 -0.97
N GLN A 501 -18.54 -20.25 -1.69
CA GLN A 501 -17.52 -19.36 -1.14
C GLN A 501 -18.08 -18.50 -0.01
N ARG A 502 -19.23 -17.83 -0.21
CA ARG A 502 -19.87 -17.00 0.82
C ARG A 502 -20.21 -17.80 2.08
N ALA A 503 -20.69 -19.04 1.93
CA ALA A 503 -20.98 -19.92 3.05
C ALA A 503 -19.70 -20.31 3.83
N ALA A 504 -18.65 -20.70 3.14
CA ALA A 504 -17.36 -21.04 3.76
C ALA A 504 -16.72 -19.83 4.46
N PHE A 505 -16.80 -18.66 3.82
CA PHE A 505 -16.32 -17.40 4.35
C PHE A 505 -17.05 -17.04 5.65
N ALA A 506 -18.38 -17.13 5.67
CA ALA A 506 -19.18 -16.87 6.85
C ALA A 506 -18.83 -17.83 7.99
N ALA A 507 -18.69 -19.13 7.70
CA ALA A 507 -18.29 -20.14 8.69
C ALA A 507 -16.89 -19.87 9.27
N GLU A 508 -15.93 -19.44 8.44
CA GLU A 508 -14.58 -19.05 8.87
C GLU A 508 -14.63 -17.86 9.83
N ARG A 509 -15.41 -16.82 9.51
CA ARG A 509 -15.58 -15.64 10.38
C ARG A 509 -16.18 -15.99 11.74
N GLU A 510 -17.23 -16.80 11.76
CA GLU A 510 -17.88 -17.19 13.01
C GLU A 510 -16.95 -18.02 13.89
N ARG A 511 -16.10 -18.88 13.29
CA ARG A 511 -15.07 -19.58 14.04
C ARG A 511 -14.06 -18.62 14.67
N TRP A 512 -13.59 -17.61 13.92
CA TRP A 512 -12.66 -16.62 14.47
C TRP A 512 -13.26 -15.86 15.64
N LYS A 513 -14.54 -15.46 15.56
CA LYS A 513 -15.23 -14.82 16.70
C LYS A 513 -15.31 -15.75 17.90
N ALA A 514 -15.66 -17.02 17.69
CA ALA A 514 -15.74 -18.01 18.77
C ALA A 514 -14.37 -18.28 19.43
N GLU A 515 -13.28 -18.16 18.68
CA GLU A 515 -11.90 -18.34 19.14
C GLU A 515 -11.23 -17.03 19.60
N GLY A 516 -11.91 -15.88 19.50
CA GLY A 516 -11.36 -14.56 19.84
C GLY A 516 -10.23 -14.09 18.90
N LEU A 517 -10.23 -14.56 17.65
CA LEU A 517 -9.23 -14.23 16.62
C LEU A 517 -9.68 -13.13 15.66
N ASP A 518 -10.89 -12.60 15.82
CA ASP A 518 -11.45 -11.52 15.00
C ASP A 518 -10.89 -10.13 15.36
N SER A 519 -10.26 -10.00 16.53
CA SER A 519 -9.52 -8.81 16.95
C SER A 519 -8.07 -9.15 17.34
N PHE A 520 -7.16 -8.21 17.13
CA PHE A 520 -5.77 -8.32 17.57
C PHE A 520 -5.26 -6.93 17.94
N VAL A 521 -4.84 -6.79 19.20
CA VAL A 521 -4.13 -5.61 19.69
C VAL A 521 -2.70 -6.06 19.94
N ALA A 522 -1.73 -5.42 19.28
CA ALA A 522 -0.33 -5.67 19.57
C ALA A 522 -0.02 -5.14 20.98
N ASP A 523 0.70 -5.91 21.79
CA ASP A 523 1.14 -5.44 23.12
C ASP A 523 2.00 -4.17 22.95
N GLU A 524 1.47 -3.04 23.42
CA GLU A 524 2.21 -1.78 23.49
C GLU A 524 3.28 -1.86 24.58
N ALA A 525 4.42 -1.21 24.33
CA ALA A 525 5.55 -1.22 25.24
C ALA A 525 5.16 -0.64 26.61
N VAL A 526 5.10 -1.49 27.64
CA VAL A 526 5.23 -1.02 29.03
C VAL A 526 6.66 -0.52 29.17
N ALA A 527 6.83 0.76 29.54
CA ALA A 527 8.13 1.35 29.80
C ALA A 527 8.85 0.49 30.85
N ALA A 528 9.97 -0.14 30.47
CA ALA A 528 10.83 -0.74 31.47
C ALA A 528 11.56 0.38 32.21
N GLU A 529 11.57 0.30 33.53
CA GLU A 529 12.40 1.16 34.36
C GLU A 529 13.86 1.06 33.88
N ALA A 530 14.55 2.20 33.88
CA ALA A 530 15.97 2.29 33.60
C ALA A 530 16.76 1.50 34.66
N ALA A 531 16.93 0.20 34.44
CA ALA A 531 17.67 -0.66 35.35
C ALA A 531 19.18 -0.39 35.21
N GLU A 532 19.82 -0.07 36.33
CA GLU A 532 21.24 0.32 36.41
C GLU A 532 22.19 -0.66 35.71
N ILE A 533 23.24 -0.11 35.11
CA ILE A 533 24.37 -0.88 34.56
C ILE A 533 25.33 -1.17 35.73
N PRO A 534 25.64 -2.44 36.04
CA PRO A 534 26.55 -2.76 37.13
C PRO A 534 27.97 -2.19 36.92
N PRO A 535 28.74 -1.92 38.00
CA PRO A 535 30.14 -1.51 37.87
C PRO A 535 30.98 -2.56 37.12
N GLY A 536 31.89 -2.10 36.25
CA GLY A 536 32.70 -2.99 35.40
C GLY A 536 31.91 -3.66 34.27
N CYS A 537 30.73 -3.14 33.95
CA CYS A 537 29.94 -3.59 32.82
C CYS A 537 29.55 -2.40 31.92
N GLU A 538 29.29 -2.70 30.66
CA GLU A 538 28.84 -1.73 29.67
C GLU A 538 27.51 -2.18 29.05
N GLY A 539 26.58 -1.25 28.90
CA GLY A 539 25.29 -1.52 28.28
C GLY A 539 25.40 -1.54 26.76
N VAL A 540 24.59 -2.38 26.11
CA VAL A 540 24.38 -2.36 24.66
C VAL A 540 23.03 -1.67 24.39
N PRO A 541 22.98 -0.33 24.23
CA PRO A 541 21.74 0.38 23.97
C PRO A 541 21.30 0.21 22.52
N THR A 542 19.99 0.27 22.26
CA THR A 542 19.50 0.58 20.91
C THR A 542 19.51 2.09 20.68
N THR A 543 19.91 2.53 19.49
CA THR A 543 19.87 3.95 19.10
C THR A 543 18.52 4.35 18.51
N VAL A 544 17.65 3.39 18.21
CA VAL A 544 16.33 3.62 17.59
C VAL A 544 15.24 2.85 18.33
N PRO A 545 14.02 3.41 18.45
CA PRO A 545 12.86 2.66 18.93
C PRO A 545 12.45 1.57 17.92
N GLY A 546 12.11 0.37 18.37
CA GLY A 546 11.72 -0.73 17.48
C GLY A 546 11.42 -2.05 18.20
N ASN A 547 10.86 -3.02 17.49
CA ASN A 547 10.54 -4.35 18.02
C ASN A 547 11.75 -5.29 17.87
N VAL A 548 12.11 -6.04 18.90
CA VAL A 548 13.23 -7.00 18.81
C VAL A 548 12.85 -8.15 17.88
N TRP A 549 13.56 -8.32 16.77
CA TRP A 549 13.38 -9.46 15.86
C TRP A 549 14.10 -10.70 16.38
N LYS A 550 15.41 -10.57 16.59
CA LYS A 550 16.27 -11.67 17.03
C LYS A 550 17.29 -11.17 18.01
N VAL A 551 17.53 -11.96 19.05
CA VAL A 551 18.76 -11.87 19.82
C VAL A 551 19.71 -12.91 19.23
N LEU A 552 20.89 -12.48 18.82
CA LEU A 552 21.87 -13.32 18.11
C LEU A 552 22.92 -13.94 19.03
N VAL A 553 22.97 -13.50 20.29
CA VAL A 553 23.97 -13.92 21.27
C VAL A 553 23.33 -14.38 22.58
N GLY A 554 23.97 -15.31 23.28
CA GLY A 554 23.52 -15.83 24.56
C GLY A 554 24.22 -15.20 25.77
N ALA A 555 23.61 -15.30 26.95
CA ALA A 555 24.31 -14.99 28.21
C ALA A 555 25.52 -15.93 28.39
N GLY A 556 26.67 -15.37 28.77
CA GLY A 556 27.96 -16.06 28.90
C GLY A 556 28.81 -16.06 27.63
N GLU A 557 28.26 -15.67 26.48
CA GLU A 557 28.99 -15.61 25.21
C GLU A 557 29.98 -14.44 25.18
N THR A 558 31.13 -14.58 24.50
CA THR A 558 32.07 -13.46 24.29
C THR A 558 31.80 -12.81 22.94
N VAL A 559 31.64 -11.50 22.92
CA VAL A 559 31.38 -10.71 21.71
C VAL A 559 32.52 -9.73 21.45
N ALA A 560 32.81 -9.48 20.19
CA ALA A 560 33.75 -8.43 19.78
C ALA A 560 33.05 -7.06 19.66
N ALA A 561 33.81 -5.97 19.79
CA ALA A 561 33.30 -4.63 19.48
C ALA A 561 32.80 -4.59 18.02
N GLY A 562 31.62 -4.04 17.80
CA GLY A 562 30.94 -4.00 16.50
C GLY A 562 30.19 -5.28 16.11
N GLN A 563 30.30 -6.37 16.88
CA GLN A 563 29.52 -7.59 16.62
C GLN A 563 28.02 -7.33 16.86
N THR A 564 27.16 -7.83 15.96
CA THR A 564 25.71 -7.72 16.11
C THR A 564 25.21 -8.60 17.25
N VAL A 565 24.55 -7.98 18.23
CA VAL A 565 23.99 -8.62 19.43
C VAL A 565 22.51 -8.95 19.23
N ALA A 566 21.78 -8.05 18.58
CA ALA A 566 20.37 -8.24 18.24
C ALA A 566 20.02 -7.53 16.93
N ILE A 567 18.88 -7.90 16.36
CA ILE A 567 18.28 -7.17 15.24
C ILE A 567 16.91 -6.69 15.70
N LEU A 568 16.63 -5.41 15.48
CA LEU A 568 15.34 -4.78 15.73
C LEU A 568 14.61 -4.54 14.40
N GLU A 569 13.30 -4.49 14.45
CA GLU A 569 12.46 -3.93 13.41
C GLU A 569 12.07 -2.50 13.81
N SER A 570 12.64 -1.51 13.11
CA SER A 570 12.38 -0.09 13.33
C SER A 570 12.21 0.61 12.00
N MET A 571 11.30 1.57 11.90
CA MET A 571 11.06 2.34 10.66
C MET A 571 10.84 1.43 9.42
N LYS A 572 10.18 0.29 9.61
CA LYS A 572 9.95 -0.75 8.57
C LYS A 572 11.24 -1.36 8.00
N MET A 573 12.33 -1.34 8.77
CA MET A 573 13.64 -1.88 8.41
C MET A 573 14.19 -2.76 9.52
N GLU A 574 15.05 -3.71 9.14
CA GLU A 574 15.91 -4.45 10.07
C GLU A 574 17.09 -3.55 10.47
N VAL A 575 17.24 -3.28 11.78
CA VAL A 575 18.30 -2.47 12.37
C VAL A 575 19.15 -3.35 13.27
N ALA A 576 20.41 -3.54 12.90
CA ALA A 576 21.37 -4.26 13.73
C ALA A 576 21.76 -3.42 14.95
N VAL A 577 21.64 -3.99 16.15
CA VAL A 577 22.22 -3.44 17.38
C VAL A 577 23.55 -4.15 17.63
N THR A 578 24.63 -3.37 17.64
CA THR A 578 26.00 -3.87 17.77
C THR A 578 26.59 -3.58 19.15
N ALA A 579 27.45 -4.47 19.63
CA ALA A 579 28.20 -4.28 20.86
C ALA A 579 29.14 -3.05 20.74
N PRO A 580 29.08 -2.06 21.65
CA PRO A 580 29.97 -0.90 21.59
C PRO A 580 31.43 -1.27 21.91
N VAL A 581 31.62 -2.29 22.75
CA VAL A 581 32.92 -2.80 23.20
C VAL A 581 32.94 -4.34 23.12
N GLY A 582 34.14 -4.92 23.15
CA GLY A 582 34.30 -6.36 23.32
C GLY A 582 34.13 -6.74 24.79
N GLY A 583 33.53 -7.90 25.06
CA GLY A 583 33.30 -8.36 26.43
C GLY A 583 32.48 -9.64 26.49
N ARG A 584 32.24 -10.14 27.71
CA ARG A 584 31.36 -11.30 27.92
C ARG A 584 29.94 -10.84 28.18
N VAL A 585 28.96 -11.36 27.46
CA VAL A 585 27.53 -11.06 27.66
C VAL A 585 27.14 -11.53 29.07
N ARG A 586 26.87 -10.59 29.97
CA ARG A 586 26.44 -10.87 31.34
C ARG A 586 24.95 -11.19 31.38
N GLU A 587 24.15 -10.37 30.69
CA GLU A 587 22.69 -10.44 30.72
C GLU A 587 22.12 -9.99 29.36
N ILE A 588 21.08 -10.67 28.90
CA ILE A 588 20.24 -10.24 27.79
C ILE A 588 18.94 -9.68 28.36
N ARG A 589 18.64 -8.42 28.03
CA ARG A 589 17.43 -7.72 28.47
C ARG A 589 16.37 -7.62 27.36
N ALA A 590 16.76 -7.85 26.11
CA ALA A 590 15.83 -7.94 24.99
C ALA A 590 15.24 -9.36 24.85
N GLN A 591 13.98 -9.46 24.44
CA GLN A 591 13.35 -10.71 24.01
C GLN A 591 12.68 -10.50 22.67
N PRO A 592 12.70 -11.47 21.74
CA PRO A 592 11.96 -11.37 20.48
C PRO A 592 10.50 -10.97 20.71
N GLY A 593 9.99 -10.05 19.90
CA GLY A 593 8.65 -9.48 20.01
C GLY A 593 8.53 -8.28 20.97
N ARG A 594 9.51 -8.04 21.86
CA ARG A 594 9.50 -6.91 22.78
C ARG A 594 9.81 -5.59 22.04
N THR A 595 9.01 -4.56 22.29
CA THR A 595 9.26 -3.19 21.82
C THR A 595 10.26 -2.47 22.71
N LEU A 596 11.26 -1.82 22.12
CA LEU A 596 12.29 -1.01 22.78
C LEU A 596 12.20 0.46 22.33
N ARG A 597 12.57 1.39 23.21
CA ARG A 597 12.76 2.82 22.92
C ARG A 597 14.23 3.10 22.65
N GLY A 598 14.52 4.23 21.99
CA GLY A 598 15.90 4.71 21.85
C GLY A 598 16.54 4.92 23.23
N GLY A 599 17.68 4.28 23.48
CA GLY A 599 18.39 4.26 24.76
C GLY A 599 18.16 3.01 25.61
N ASP A 600 17.13 2.20 25.31
CA ASP A 600 16.89 0.95 26.06
C ASP A 600 18.01 -0.05 25.84
N LEU A 601 18.38 -0.78 26.91
CA LEU A 601 19.45 -1.77 26.87
C LEU A 601 18.96 -3.11 26.31
N VAL A 602 19.62 -3.58 25.25
CA VAL A 602 19.42 -4.92 24.67
C VAL A 602 20.16 -5.97 25.49
N ALA A 603 21.38 -5.66 25.91
CA ALA A 603 22.25 -6.55 26.67
C ALA A 603 23.19 -5.74 27.58
N ILE A 604 23.84 -6.43 28.52
CA ILE A 604 24.95 -5.91 29.32
C ILE A 604 26.17 -6.79 29.11
N LEU A 605 27.31 -6.16 28.86
CA LEU A 605 28.62 -6.80 28.68
C LEU A 605 29.48 -6.58 29.91
N GLU A 606 30.14 -7.63 30.38
CA GLU A 606 31.24 -7.57 31.35
C GLU A 606 32.53 -7.30 30.56
N THR A 607 33.16 -6.15 30.84
CA THR A 607 34.32 -5.62 30.10
C THR A 607 35.63 -5.97 30.75
#